data_AF-A0A7K1ECW2-F1
#
_entry.id   AF-A0A7K1ECW2-F1
#
_cell.length_a   1.000
_cell.length_b   1.000
_cell.length_c   1.000
_cell.angle_alpha   90.00
_cell.angle_beta   90.00
_cell.angle_gamma   90.00
#
_symmetry.space_group_name_H-M   'P 1'
#
loop_
_entity.id
_entity.type
_entity.pdbx_description
1 polymer ?
#
loop_
_entity_poly.entity_id
_entity_poly.type
_entity_poly.pdbx_seq_one_letter_code
_entity_poly.pdbx_strand_id
1 'polypeptide(L)' 'MTIPTDLLPADGRFGCGPSKVRPEAVAALAEAGRDYLGTSHRQDTVKYMVSRLRNGLAEMFALPDGYEIMLGNGGST' A
#
# COMPACT_ATOMS: atom_id res chain seq x y z
N MET A 1 20.39 21.97 21.84
CA MET A 1 20.63 22.30 20.41
C MET A 1 19.30 22.15 19.70
N THR A 2 18.83 23.19 19.00
CA THR A 2 17.53 23.19 18.30
C THR A 2 17.79 23.44 16.83
N ILE A 3 17.20 22.63 15.95
CA ILE A 3 17.31 22.83 14.50
C ILE A 3 16.37 23.98 14.11
N PRO A 4 16.83 24.99 13.34
CA PRO A 4 15.97 26.04 12.80
C PRO A 4 14.77 25.45 12.04
N THR A 5 13.58 26.01 12.26
CA THR A 5 12.32 25.45 11.75
C THR A 5 12.26 25.39 10.23
N ASP A 6 12.88 26.35 9.55
CA ASP A 6 13.01 26.44 8.10
C ASP A 6 13.92 25.37 7.49
N LEU A 7 14.75 24.72 8.31
CA LEU A 7 15.59 23.58 7.91
C LEU A 7 14.95 22.23 8.21
N LEU A 8 13.77 22.20 8.85
CA LEU A 8 13.09 20.95 9.13
C LEU A 8 12.49 20.36 7.84
N PRO A 9 12.55 19.03 7.66
CA PRO A 9 11.84 18.39 6.58
C PRO A 9 10.33 18.52 6.79
N ALA A 10 9.58 18.59 5.69
CA ALA A 10 8.11 18.61 5.75
C ALA A 10 7.51 17.36 6.43
N ASP A 11 8.26 16.27 6.52
CA ASP A 11 7.88 15.05 7.22
C ASP A 11 9.11 14.41 7.86
N GLY A 12 9.05 14.14 9.16
CA GLY A 12 10.16 13.58 9.94
C GLY A 12 10.28 12.04 9.91
N ARG A 13 9.44 11.33 9.14
CA ARG A 13 9.38 9.86 9.16
C ARG A 13 10.45 9.23 8.26
N PHE A 14 11.68 9.09 8.76
CA PHE A 14 12.82 8.47 8.06
C PHE A 14 13.07 6.99 8.43
N GLY A 15 12.10 6.29 9.03
CA GLY A 15 12.24 4.88 9.41
C GLY A 15 12.39 3.94 8.20
N CYS A 16 13.13 2.83 8.38
CA CYS A 16 13.38 1.82 7.35
C CYS A 16 12.31 0.70 7.29
N GLY A 17 11.27 0.78 8.12
CA GLY A 17 10.22 -0.23 8.23
C GLY A 17 9.70 -0.34 9.66
N PRO A 18 8.45 0.08 9.96
CA PRO A 18 7.55 0.86 9.10
C PRO A 18 8.17 2.20 8.66
N SER A 19 7.74 2.72 7.50
CA SER A 19 8.25 3.95 6.88
C SER A 19 7.13 4.94 6.54
N LYS A 20 7.49 6.11 5.99
CA LYS A 20 6.54 7.18 5.64
C LYS A 20 5.46 6.69 4.67
N VAL A 21 4.20 6.75 5.11
CA VAL A 21 3.01 6.64 4.22
C VAL A 21 2.50 8.05 3.91
N ARG A 22 2.26 8.34 2.62
CA ARG A 22 1.78 9.65 2.17
C ARG A 22 0.36 9.93 2.71
N PRO A 23 0.05 11.15 3.19
CA PRO A 23 -1.26 11.47 3.79
C PRO A 23 -2.45 11.16 2.88
N GLU A 24 -2.33 11.44 1.58
CA GLU A 24 -3.39 11.20 0.60
C GLU A 24 -3.73 9.71 0.42
N ALA A 25 -2.77 8.81 0.62
CA ALA A 25 -3.01 7.37 0.56
C ALA A 25 -3.84 6.89 1.77
N VAL A 26 -3.59 7.47 2.95
CA VAL A 26 -4.37 7.18 4.16
C VAL A 26 -5.79 7.73 4.02
N ALA A 27 -5.94 8.94 3.49
CA ALA A 27 -7.24 9.53 3.22
C ALA A 27 -8.05 8.69 2.22
N ALA A 28 -7.45 8.24 1.12
CA ALA A 28 -8.10 7.38 0.14
C ALA A 28 -8.57 6.04 0.75
N LEU A 29 -7.79 5.46 1.67
CA LEU A 29 -8.20 4.25 2.40
C LEU A 29 -9.41 4.53 3.31
N ALA A 30 -9.41 5.67 4.03
CA ALA A 30 -10.52 6.04 4.90
C ALA A 30 -11.82 6.24 4.11
N GLU A 31 -11.75 6.89 2.95
CA GLU A 31 -12.91 7.08 2.07
C GLU A 31 -13.45 5.75 1.53
N ALA A 32 -12.57 4.89 1.02
CA ALA A 32 -12.97 3.57 0.52
C ALA A 32 -13.40 2.62 1.66
N GLY A 33 -13.02 2.87 2.90
CA GLY A 33 -13.11 1.92 4.00
C GLY A 33 -14.53 1.39 4.26
N ARG A 34 -15.56 2.19 3.99
CA ARG A 34 -16.98 1.80 4.19
C ARG A 34 -17.42 0.64 3.28
N ASP A 35 -16.80 0.50 2.12
CA ASP A 35 -17.16 -0.51 1.12
C ASP A 35 -16.40 -1.82 1.31
N TYR A 36 -15.26 -1.79 2.01
CA TYR A 36 -14.35 -2.93 2.13
C TYR A 36 -14.18 -3.44 3.56
N LEU A 37 -13.98 -2.55 4.53
CA LEU A 37 -13.63 -2.93 5.90
C LEU A 37 -14.82 -3.62 6.57
N GLY A 38 -14.59 -4.81 7.14
CA GLY A 38 -15.64 -5.64 7.76
C GLY A 38 -16.42 -6.50 6.76
N THR A 39 -16.13 -6.43 5.46
CA THR A 39 -16.74 -7.31 4.45
C THR A 39 -15.93 -8.60 4.26
N SER A 40 -16.54 -9.62 3.65
CA SER A 40 -15.85 -10.89 3.39
C SER A 40 -14.86 -10.77 2.23
N HIS A 41 -13.63 -11.24 2.44
CA HIS A 41 -12.60 -11.33 1.40
C HIS A 41 -12.97 -12.23 0.21
N ARG A 42 -14.04 -13.04 0.34
CA ARG A 42 -14.55 -13.89 -0.74
C ARG A 42 -15.54 -13.17 -1.66
N GLN A 43 -15.94 -11.95 -1.32
CA GLN A 43 -16.82 -11.13 -2.15
C GLN A 43 -16.08 -10.60 -3.38
N ASP A 44 -16.84 -10.38 -4.47
CA ASP A 44 -16.27 -9.98 -5.76
C ASP A 44 -15.57 -8.63 -5.69
N THR A 45 -16.07 -7.70 -4.88
CA THR A 45 -15.45 -6.38 -4.62
C THR A 45 -14.03 -6.51 -4.08
N VAL A 46 -13.79 -7.43 -3.13
CA VAL A 46 -12.45 -7.64 -2.56
C VAL A 46 -11.55 -8.43 -3.53
N LYS A 47 -12.09 -9.46 -4.20
CA LYS A 47 -11.36 -10.21 -5.23
C LYS A 47 -10.89 -9.31 -6.38
N TYR A 48 -11.73 -8.37 -6.80
CA TYR A 48 -11.40 -7.38 -7.81
C TYR A 48 -10.21 -6.53 -7.36
N MET A 49 -10.19 -6.04 -6.12
CA MET A 49 -9.07 -5.26 -5.61
C MET A 49 -7.76 -6.07 -5.56
N VAL A 50 -7.81 -7.34 -5.17
CA VAL A 50 -6.64 -8.23 -5.21
C VAL A 50 -6.16 -8.46 -6.65
N SER A 51 -7.07 -8.69 -7.60
CA SER A 51 -6.74 -8.83 -9.02
C SER A 51 -6.10 -7.56 -9.58
N ARG A 52 -6.66 -6.38 -9.26
CA ARG A 52 -6.11 -5.09 -9.64
C ARG A 52 -4.69 -4.89 -9.11
N LEU A 53 -4.43 -5.29 -7.86
CA LEU A 53 -3.09 -5.23 -7.27
C LEU A 53 -2.10 -6.14 -8.02
N ARG A 54 -2.48 -7.41 -8.28
CA ARG A 54 -1.63 -8.35 -9.04
C ARG A 54 -1.29 -7.81 -10.42
N ASN A 55 -2.28 -7.26 -11.14
CA ASN A 55 -2.07 -6.70 -12.47
C ASN A 55 -1.17 -5.46 -12.44
N GLY A 56 -1.39 -4.55 -11.50
CA GLY A 56 -0.55 -3.36 -11.36
C GLY A 56 0.90 -3.70 -11.02
N LEU A 57 1.14 -4.71 -10.18
CA LEU A 57 2.50 -5.19 -9.91
C LEU A 57 3.11 -5.90 -11.11
N ALA A 58 2.33 -6.70 -11.84
CA ALA A 58 2.79 -7.36 -13.06
C ALA A 58 3.26 -6.35 -14.12
N GLU A 59 2.49 -5.28 -14.31
CA GLU A 59 2.83 -4.17 -15.21
C GLU A 59 4.04 -3.38 -14.70
N MET A 60 4.04 -2.97 -13.43
CA MET A 60 5.11 -2.18 -12.82
C MET A 60 6.48 -2.88 -12.90
N PHE A 61 6.50 -4.19 -12.78
CA PHE A 61 7.72 -5.00 -12.87
C PHE A 61 8.00 -5.56 -14.26
N ALA A 62 7.15 -5.29 -15.27
CA ALA A 62 7.24 -5.87 -16.61
C ALA A 62 7.46 -7.39 -16.58
N LEU A 63 6.55 -8.11 -15.92
CA LEU A 63 6.68 -9.55 -15.68
C LEU A 63 6.86 -10.34 -16.98
N PRO A 64 7.87 -11.23 -17.07
CA PRO A 64 8.02 -12.13 -18.21
C PRO A 64 6.87 -13.13 -18.31
N ASP A 65 6.70 -13.71 -19.50
CA ASP A 65 5.72 -14.77 -19.72
C ASP A 65 5.94 -15.95 -18.77
N GLY A 66 4.84 -16.45 -18.22
CA GLY A 66 4.84 -17.57 -17.26
C GLY A 66 5.16 -17.20 -15.81
N TYR A 67 5.45 -15.93 -15.51
CA TYR A 67 5.63 -15.46 -14.13
C TYR A 67 4.31 -15.01 -13.51
N GLU A 68 4.15 -15.25 -12.21
CA GLU A 68 2.95 -14.88 -11.46
C GLU A 68 3.27 -14.10 -10.19
N ILE A 69 2.39 -13.15 -9.85
CA ILE A 69 2.39 -12.48 -8.54
C ILE A 69 1.62 -13.33 -7.55
N MET A 70 2.27 -13.78 -6.47
CA MET A 70 1.66 -14.53 -5.37
C MET A 70 1.59 -13.66 -4.12
N LEU A 71 0.49 -13.78 -3.35
CA LEU A 71 0.23 -12.99 -2.15
C LEU A 71 -0.29 -13.93 -1.05
N GLY A 72 0.18 -13.72 0.18
CA GLY A 72 -0.24 -14.48 1.36
C GLY A 72 0.00 -13.68 2.65
N ASN A 73 -0.67 -14.05 3.73
CA ASN A 73 -0.45 -13.42 5.03
C ASN A 73 0.93 -13.76 5.59
N GLY A 74 1.49 -12.83 6.37
CA GLY A 74 2.83 -12.94 6.95
C GLY A 74 3.64 -11.69 6.62
N GLY A 75 4.78 -11.88 5.99
CA GLY A 75 5.76 -10.87 5.60
C GLY A 75 7.07 -11.59 5.32
N SER A 76 8.11 -10.88 4.89
CA SER A 76 9.44 -11.48 4.70
C SER A 76 10.17 -11.80 6.02
N THR A 77 9.49 -11.65 7.16
CA THR A 77 9.98 -11.79 8.53
C THR A 77 9.17 -12.82 9.28
#